data_AF-K9FU32-F1
#
_entry.id   AF-K9FU32-F1
#
_cell.length_a   1.000
_cell.length_b   1.000
_cell.length_c   1.000
_cell.angle_alpha   90.00
_cell.angle_beta   90.00
_cell.angle_gamma   90.00
#
_symmetry.space_group_name_H-M   'P 1'
#
loop_
_entity.id
_entity.type
_entity.pdbx_description
1 polymer ?
#
loop_
_entity_poly.entity_id
_entity_poly.type
_entity_poly.pdbx_seq_one_letter_code
_entity_poly.pdbx_strand_id
1 'polypeptide(L)'
;MMASTSARPGTLTLSTGYMRGNDALKWKDIELFMVKNPEDPGSQILLMKVQHRLNKGRRNEGAPPKFMYTERNDSLGLCVIHDILMYAFLDDAFASPYIKCPRDIWRLTKIPEHRQSTPIHFKEGLGDIPVLRRAMRTDNGSWVTNPENALLCSQAQSWEQTACEKAGFPDKGSLYKYRKGAAVNLRHLDEHSRNAVMGHRKGGTFASYVSVLDDTQSIYMGTPTRDSLLNLAIHANLKRDASAPQDLTIEQKKSLEMDSELRDLRKAQKSLRITLIAEFRRLQKAREANDARWHEFTRLQNKIWARQRKLYRKAKKTARDEFFQNIGNQIIERNHQGNPIIFTPDTSHIQPERRALSHLEFKNRDVDTVGDTELLEDRIQSLELRLKLHSLHVPKTLKKRIKFGQHVSKKAGATEDFRWKHPKKAGTDGGLLPSKSSTGLECPVCLGRQDLHPSARTYPYARKDVLKRHFETHKLPFVFKRDDRQCDYPGCPEVLFTLARYKIHLEDDHNISL
;
A
#
# COMPACT_ATOMS: atom_id res chain seq x y z
N MET A 1 -15.82 2.56 1.59
CA MET A 1 -17.04 1.73 1.80
C MET A 1 -17.39 1.52 3.28
N MET A 2 -16.57 0.82 4.08
CA MET A 2 -16.93 0.47 5.47
C MET A 2 -17.24 1.69 6.36
N ALA A 3 -16.47 2.78 6.20
CA ALA A 3 -16.70 4.02 6.95
C ALA A 3 -18.04 4.69 6.61
N SER A 4 -18.53 4.53 5.38
CA SER A 4 -19.76 5.18 4.91
C SER A 4 -21.03 4.39 5.22
N THR A 5 -20.94 3.05 5.35
CA THR A 5 -22.12 2.18 5.45
C THR A 5 -22.14 1.27 6.67
N SER A 6 -21.11 1.34 7.52
CA SER A 6 -20.85 0.40 8.61
C SER A 6 -20.57 -1.05 8.18
N ALA A 7 -20.48 -1.34 6.88
CA ALA A 7 -20.36 -2.73 6.38
C ALA A 7 -19.24 -3.52 7.08
N ARG A 8 -19.49 -4.81 7.32
CA ARG A 8 -18.46 -5.70 7.87
C ARG A 8 -17.39 -5.96 6.80
N PRO A 9 -16.13 -6.21 7.19
CA PRO A 9 -15.07 -6.53 6.24
C PRO A 9 -15.42 -7.72 5.33
N GLY A 10 -16.03 -8.77 5.90
CA GLY A 10 -16.46 -9.97 5.16
C GLY A 10 -17.68 -9.77 4.25
N THR A 11 -18.32 -8.59 4.29
CA THR A 11 -19.34 -8.19 3.31
C THR A 11 -18.68 -7.76 1.99
N LEU A 12 -17.48 -7.18 2.06
CA LEU A 12 -16.78 -6.61 0.90
C LEU A 12 -15.65 -7.52 0.39
N THR A 13 -15.06 -8.31 1.29
CA THR A 13 -13.88 -9.16 1.05
C THR A 13 -14.19 -10.62 1.33
N LEU A 14 -13.31 -11.53 0.89
CA LEU A 14 -13.44 -12.95 1.19
C LEU A 14 -13.25 -13.21 2.68
N SER A 15 -14.35 -13.57 3.34
CA SER A 15 -14.36 -13.92 4.76
C SER A 15 -13.61 -15.22 5.01
N THR A 16 -12.85 -15.28 6.11
CA THR A 16 -12.06 -16.47 6.49
C THR A 16 -12.93 -17.72 6.71
N GLY A 17 -14.18 -17.54 7.16
CA GLY A 17 -15.13 -18.64 7.32
C GLY A 17 -15.66 -19.22 6.00
N TYR A 18 -15.41 -18.55 4.87
CA TYR A 18 -15.97 -18.90 3.55
C TYR A 18 -14.87 -18.99 2.47
N MET A 19 -13.61 -19.23 2.86
CA MET A 19 -12.47 -19.21 1.93
C MET A 19 -12.60 -20.18 0.76
N ARG A 20 -13.42 -21.24 0.89
CA ARG A 20 -13.67 -22.22 -0.18
C ARG A 20 -14.54 -21.67 -1.33
N GLY A 21 -15.29 -20.58 -1.13
CA GLY A 21 -16.25 -20.07 -2.12
C GLY A 21 -15.77 -18.88 -2.97
N ASN A 22 -14.60 -18.30 -2.71
CA ASN A 22 -14.04 -17.10 -3.40
C ASN A 22 -15.02 -15.91 -3.54
N ASP A 23 -16.00 -15.82 -2.65
CA ASP A 23 -17.13 -14.91 -2.84
C ASP A 23 -16.94 -13.60 -2.03
N ALA A 24 -17.06 -12.46 -2.71
CA ALA A 24 -16.79 -11.10 -2.21
C ALA A 24 -17.63 -10.06 -2.97
N LEU A 25 -17.45 -8.75 -2.76
CA LEU A 25 -18.13 -7.75 -3.59
C LEU A 25 -17.74 -7.90 -5.07
N LYS A 26 -18.71 -8.05 -5.97
CA LYS A 26 -18.51 -8.28 -7.41
C LYS A 26 -18.99 -7.10 -8.26
N TRP A 27 -18.56 -7.05 -9.53
CA TRP A 27 -18.98 -5.99 -10.45
C TRP A 27 -20.50 -5.95 -10.67
N LYS A 28 -21.18 -7.10 -10.69
CA LYS A 28 -22.66 -7.16 -10.78
C LYS A 28 -23.38 -6.54 -9.59
N ASP A 29 -22.68 -6.35 -8.46
CA ASP A 29 -23.27 -5.78 -7.26
C ASP A 29 -23.24 -4.23 -7.30
N ILE A 30 -22.66 -3.61 -8.34
CA ILE A 30 -22.43 -2.16 -8.45
C ILE A 30 -23.18 -1.57 -9.65
N GLU A 31 -23.91 -0.50 -9.41
CA GLU A 31 -24.53 0.33 -10.44
C GLU A 31 -23.96 1.76 -10.34
N LEU A 32 -23.55 2.35 -11.47
CA LEU A 32 -22.96 3.69 -11.52
C LEU A 32 -23.77 4.60 -12.44
N PHE A 33 -23.96 5.85 -12.04
CA PHE A 33 -24.74 6.85 -12.77
C PHE A 33 -24.03 8.20 -12.72
N MET A 34 -24.09 8.93 -13.84
CA MET A 34 -23.98 10.38 -13.82
C MET A 34 -25.39 10.95 -13.61
N VAL A 35 -25.59 11.83 -12.62
CA VAL A 35 -26.90 12.40 -12.28
C VAL A 35 -26.86 13.92 -12.25
N LYS A 36 -27.99 14.58 -12.58
CA LYS A 36 -28.13 16.03 -12.39
C LYS A 36 -28.12 16.29 -10.90
N ASN A 37 -27.33 17.26 -10.44
CA ASN A 37 -27.35 17.63 -9.04
C ASN A 37 -28.68 18.35 -8.73
N PRO A 38 -29.52 17.83 -7.82
CA PRO A 38 -30.79 18.49 -7.49
C PRO A 38 -30.61 19.84 -6.81
N GLU A 39 -29.49 20.04 -6.11
CA GLU A 39 -29.17 21.28 -5.39
C GLU A 39 -28.48 22.32 -6.30
N ASP A 40 -27.90 21.85 -7.42
CA ASP A 40 -27.28 22.70 -8.43
C ASP A 40 -27.56 22.14 -9.84
N PRO A 41 -28.66 22.58 -10.49
CA PRO A 41 -29.07 22.08 -11.80
C PRO A 41 -28.05 22.29 -12.92
N GLY A 42 -27.07 23.19 -12.75
CA GLY A 42 -25.97 23.41 -13.70
C GLY A 42 -24.87 22.35 -13.61
N SER A 43 -24.87 21.56 -12.53
CA SER A 43 -23.83 20.59 -12.20
C SER A 43 -24.29 19.14 -12.33
N GLN A 44 -23.31 18.25 -12.53
CA GLN A 44 -23.50 16.82 -12.66
C GLN A 44 -22.55 16.10 -11.70
N ILE A 45 -23.07 15.06 -11.05
CA ILE A 45 -22.34 14.32 -10.02
C ILE A 45 -22.47 12.82 -10.24
N LEU A 46 -21.45 12.06 -9.83
CA LEU A 46 -21.54 10.61 -9.82
C LEU A 46 -22.33 10.09 -8.62
N LEU A 47 -23.22 9.14 -8.88
CA LEU A 47 -23.99 8.40 -7.90
C LEU A 47 -23.76 6.91 -8.11
N MET A 48 -23.47 6.17 -7.04
CA MET A 48 -23.22 4.74 -7.10
C MET A 48 -24.15 4.00 -6.13
N LYS A 49 -24.77 2.92 -6.60
CA LYS A 49 -25.55 1.97 -5.79
C LYS A 49 -24.76 0.69 -5.63
N VAL A 50 -24.70 0.15 -4.41
CA VAL A 50 -24.00 -1.11 -4.15
C VAL A 50 -24.88 -2.05 -3.34
N GLN A 51 -25.06 -3.27 -3.83
CA GLN A 51 -25.80 -4.32 -3.14
C GLN A 51 -24.89 -5.10 -2.18
N HIS A 52 -25.22 -5.08 -0.89
CA HIS A 52 -24.42 -5.75 0.15
C HIS A 52 -24.97 -7.15 0.44
N ARG A 53 -24.83 -8.06 -0.53
CA ARG A 53 -25.37 -9.44 -0.45
C ARG A 53 -24.68 -10.35 0.56
N LEU A 54 -23.50 -9.98 1.05
CA LEU A 54 -22.66 -10.84 1.87
C LEU A 54 -22.77 -10.59 3.38
N ASN A 55 -23.93 -10.13 3.83
CA ASN A 55 -24.15 -9.83 5.24
C ASN A 55 -24.11 -11.09 6.12
N LYS A 56 -23.53 -10.94 7.31
CA LYS A 56 -23.34 -12.05 8.25
C LYS A 56 -24.70 -12.67 8.63
N GLY A 57 -24.85 -13.96 8.37
CA GLY A 57 -26.04 -14.74 8.71
C GLY A 57 -27.26 -14.52 7.82
N ARG A 58 -27.08 -13.87 6.65
CA ARG A 58 -28.02 -13.74 5.53
C ARG A 58 -27.24 -13.61 4.20
N ARG A 59 -26.24 -14.48 4.01
CA ARG A 59 -25.29 -14.35 2.91
C ARG A 59 -25.95 -14.88 1.65
N ASN A 60 -26.13 -14.04 0.62
CA ASN A 60 -26.89 -14.37 -0.59
C ASN A 60 -28.34 -14.80 -0.33
N GLU A 61 -28.93 -14.34 0.77
CA GLU A 61 -30.30 -14.68 1.19
C GLU A 61 -31.16 -13.42 1.29
N GLY A 62 -32.39 -13.51 0.80
CA GLY A 62 -33.37 -12.42 0.85
C GLY A 62 -32.96 -11.21 -0.01
N ALA A 63 -33.67 -10.10 0.18
CA ALA A 63 -33.34 -8.83 -0.48
C ALA A 63 -32.11 -8.20 0.19
N PRO A 64 -30.97 -8.07 -0.51
CA PRO A 64 -29.78 -7.46 0.08
C PRO A 64 -29.97 -5.95 0.24
N PRO A 65 -29.47 -5.34 1.34
CA PRO A 65 -29.53 -3.90 1.48
C PRO A 65 -28.70 -3.23 0.38
N LYS A 66 -29.26 -2.16 -0.19
CA LYS A 66 -28.61 -1.34 -1.20
C LYS A 66 -28.12 -0.05 -0.53
N PHE A 67 -26.83 0.22 -0.67
CA PHE A 67 -26.24 1.44 -0.15
C PHE A 67 -25.94 2.41 -1.29
N MET A 68 -26.22 3.67 -1.03
CA MET A 68 -25.95 4.78 -1.93
C MET A 68 -24.62 5.43 -1.55
N TYR A 69 -23.79 5.70 -2.54
CA TYR A 69 -22.56 6.48 -2.40
C TYR A 69 -22.64 7.66 -3.35
N THR A 70 -22.35 8.84 -2.84
CA THR A 70 -22.20 10.06 -3.61
C THR A 70 -20.71 10.33 -3.83
N GLU A 71 -20.41 11.00 -4.93
CA GLU A 71 -19.08 11.55 -5.15
C GLU A 71 -18.72 12.55 -4.04
N ARG A 72 -17.42 12.66 -3.72
CA ARG A 72 -16.93 13.53 -2.64
C ARG A 72 -15.78 14.38 -3.15
N ASN A 73 -15.83 15.68 -2.88
CA ASN A 73 -14.79 16.65 -3.23
C ASN A 73 -14.03 17.17 -2.00
N ASP A 74 -14.58 17.03 -0.80
CA ASP A 74 -14.00 17.46 0.47
C ASP A 74 -12.80 16.60 0.88
N SER A 75 -12.87 15.30 0.54
CA SER A 75 -11.77 14.36 0.68
C SER A 75 -11.82 13.29 -0.42
N LEU A 76 -11.13 13.55 -1.53
CA LEU A 76 -11.03 12.61 -2.66
C LEU A 76 -10.39 11.28 -2.23
N GLY A 77 -9.45 11.32 -1.29
CA GLY A 77 -8.82 10.11 -0.72
C GLY A 77 -9.80 9.19 0.01
N LEU A 78 -10.95 9.70 0.41
CA LEU A 78 -12.03 8.95 1.06
C LEU A 78 -13.24 8.72 0.13
N CYS A 79 -13.19 9.20 -1.11
CA CYS A 79 -14.25 9.01 -2.08
C CYS A 79 -14.28 7.55 -2.57
N VAL A 80 -15.37 6.87 -2.23
CA VAL A 80 -15.57 5.46 -2.60
C VAL A 80 -15.71 5.29 -4.11
N ILE A 81 -16.36 6.24 -4.78
CA ILE A 81 -16.54 6.19 -6.24
C ILE A 81 -15.17 6.25 -6.92
N HIS A 82 -14.24 7.11 -6.49
CA HIS A 82 -12.86 7.14 -7.00
C HIS A 82 -12.12 5.82 -6.86
N ASP A 83 -12.29 5.11 -5.74
CA ASP A 83 -11.72 3.77 -5.57
C ASP A 83 -12.26 2.79 -6.61
N ILE A 84 -13.59 2.80 -6.84
CA ILE A 84 -14.26 1.92 -7.81
C ILE A 84 -13.87 2.27 -9.25
N LEU A 85 -13.81 3.56 -9.61
CA LEU A 85 -13.39 3.99 -10.94
C LEU A 85 -11.95 3.56 -11.23
N MET A 86 -11.05 3.66 -10.25
CA MET A 86 -9.67 3.20 -10.41
C MET A 86 -9.65 1.71 -10.77
N TYR A 87 -10.38 0.86 -10.03
CA TYR A 87 -10.46 -0.56 -10.35
C TYR A 87 -11.17 -0.82 -11.68
N ALA A 88 -12.17 -0.01 -12.05
CA ALA A 88 -12.88 -0.16 -13.32
C ALA A 88 -11.94 0.08 -14.52
N PHE A 89 -11.07 1.09 -14.45
CA PHE A 89 -10.06 1.32 -15.48
C PHE A 89 -9.00 0.21 -15.52
N LEU A 90 -8.55 -0.27 -14.35
CA LEU A 90 -7.57 -1.38 -14.28
C LEU A 90 -8.12 -2.70 -14.82
N ASP A 91 -9.44 -2.88 -14.76
CA ASP A 91 -10.15 -4.08 -15.21
C ASP A 91 -10.68 -3.97 -16.64
N ASP A 92 -10.53 -2.81 -17.29
CA ASP A 92 -11.22 -2.48 -18.54
C ASP A 92 -12.73 -2.79 -18.42
N ALA A 93 -13.35 -2.30 -17.35
CA ALA A 93 -14.68 -2.73 -16.93
C ALA A 93 -15.84 -2.02 -17.59
N PHE A 94 -15.61 -0.86 -18.21
CA PHE A 94 -16.68 -0.08 -18.83
C PHE A 94 -17.22 -0.76 -20.09
N ALA A 95 -18.54 -0.87 -20.21
CA ALA A 95 -19.18 -1.43 -21.40
C ALA A 95 -19.06 -0.49 -22.62
N SER A 96 -19.00 0.82 -22.39
CA SER A 96 -18.82 1.81 -23.45
C SER A 96 -17.36 1.83 -23.94
N PRO A 97 -17.09 1.65 -25.24
CA PRO A 97 -15.73 1.69 -25.79
C PRO A 97 -15.13 3.11 -25.80
N TYR A 98 -15.93 4.13 -25.46
CA TYR A 98 -15.53 5.53 -25.45
C TYR A 98 -15.01 6.02 -24.10
N ILE A 99 -15.15 5.24 -23.02
CA ILE A 99 -14.56 5.56 -21.72
C ILE A 99 -13.18 4.90 -21.64
N LYS A 100 -12.15 5.63 -22.07
CA LYS A 100 -10.76 5.12 -22.17
C LYS A 100 -9.85 5.73 -21.11
N CYS A 101 -10.17 6.94 -20.66
CA CYS A 101 -9.41 7.65 -19.64
C CYS A 101 -10.34 8.34 -18.63
N PRO A 102 -9.83 8.74 -17.45
CA PRO A 102 -10.60 9.42 -16.42
C PRO A 102 -11.43 10.60 -16.93
N ARG A 103 -10.87 11.40 -17.84
CA ARG A 103 -11.53 12.59 -18.41
C ARG A 103 -12.85 12.27 -19.11
N ASP A 104 -12.95 11.12 -19.76
CA ASP A 104 -14.14 10.74 -20.54
C ASP A 104 -15.37 10.61 -19.64
N ILE A 105 -15.18 10.17 -18.39
CA ILE A 105 -16.27 10.02 -17.42
C ILE A 105 -16.94 11.36 -17.17
N TRP A 106 -16.19 12.37 -16.74
CA TRP A 106 -16.80 13.63 -16.31
C TRP A 106 -17.00 14.65 -17.45
N ARG A 107 -16.15 14.63 -18.48
CA ARG A 107 -16.22 15.62 -19.57
C ARG A 107 -17.18 15.21 -20.68
N LEU A 108 -17.30 13.91 -20.96
CA LEU A 108 -18.06 13.40 -22.11
C LEU A 108 -19.40 12.73 -21.71
N THR A 109 -19.54 12.23 -20.48
CA THR A 109 -20.82 11.68 -20.02
C THR A 109 -21.79 12.80 -19.69
N LYS A 110 -22.59 13.21 -20.68
CA LYS A 110 -23.66 14.21 -20.49
C LYS A 110 -25.00 13.53 -20.19
N ILE A 111 -25.85 14.27 -19.49
CA ILE A 111 -27.21 13.85 -19.17
C ILE A 111 -28.14 14.55 -20.16
N PRO A 112 -28.88 13.81 -21.00
CA PRO A 112 -29.88 14.38 -21.89
C PRO A 112 -30.92 15.19 -21.13
N GLU A 113 -31.47 16.25 -21.75
CA GLU A 113 -32.44 17.14 -21.11
C GLU A 113 -33.64 16.39 -20.51
N HIS A 114 -34.19 15.43 -21.26
CA HIS A 114 -35.33 14.60 -20.85
C HIS A 114 -35.02 13.56 -19.77
N ARG A 115 -33.76 13.44 -19.31
CA ARG A 115 -33.34 12.47 -18.29
C ARG A 115 -32.84 13.17 -17.03
N GLN A 116 -32.90 12.42 -15.92
CA GLN A 116 -32.28 12.81 -14.65
C GLN A 116 -30.90 12.18 -14.46
N SER A 117 -30.58 11.16 -15.26
CA SER A 117 -29.31 10.44 -15.17
C SER A 117 -28.91 9.78 -16.48
N THR A 118 -27.61 9.52 -16.60
CA THR A 118 -27.00 8.64 -17.61
C THR A 118 -26.35 7.47 -16.89
N PRO A 119 -26.85 6.23 -17.06
CA PRO A 119 -26.21 5.06 -16.48
C PRO A 119 -24.86 4.79 -17.14
N ILE A 120 -23.87 4.42 -16.34
CA ILE A 120 -22.55 3.99 -16.80
C ILE A 120 -22.47 2.49 -16.54
N HIS A 121 -22.63 1.70 -17.60
CA HIS A 121 -22.66 0.25 -17.51
C HIS A 121 -21.25 -0.37 -17.45
N PHE A 122 -21.11 -1.41 -16.64
CA PHE A 122 -19.96 -2.31 -16.68
C PHE A 122 -20.22 -3.50 -17.61
N LYS A 123 -19.16 -4.11 -18.14
CA LYS A 123 -19.24 -5.29 -19.02
C LYS A 123 -19.90 -6.46 -18.29
N GLU A 124 -20.89 -7.09 -18.91
CA GLU A 124 -21.62 -8.23 -18.35
C GLU A 124 -20.69 -9.41 -18.01
N GLY A 125 -19.70 -9.68 -18.88
CA GLY A 125 -18.72 -10.75 -18.67
C GLY A 125 -17.84 -10.58 -17.42
N LEU A 126 -17.78 -9.40 -16.82
CA LEU A 126 -17.06 -9.16 -15.56
C LEU A 126 -17.95 -9.30 -14.33
N GLY A 127 -19.26 -9.50 -14.51
CA GLY A 127 -20.25 -9.45 -13.44
C GLY A 127 -19.92 -10.36 -12.25
N ASP A 128 -19.35 -11.53 -12.48
CA ASP A 128 -18.97 -12.47 -11.44
C ASP A 128 -17.57 -12.29 -10.84
N ILE A 129 -16.79 -11.36 -11.37
CA ILE A 129 -15.43 -11.09 -10.91
C ILE A 129 -15.48 -10.22 -9.65
N PRO A 130 -14.78 -10.59 -8.57
CA PRO A 130 -14.66 -9.75 -7.39
C PRO A 130 -13.97 -8.42 -7.73
N VAL A 131 -14.44 -7.30 -7.19
CA VAL A 131 -13.83 -5.98 -7.41
C VAL A 131 -12.51 -5.86 -6.64
N LEU A 132 -12.52 -6.26 -5.37
CA LEU A 132 -11.35 -6.23 -4.50
C LEU A 132 -10.63 -7.58 -4.59
N ARG A 133 -9.51 -7.64 -5.30
CA ARG A 133 -8.76 -8.88 -5.55
C ARG A 133 -7.38 -8.89 -4.89
N ARG A 134 -6.86 -10.09 -4.66
CA ARG A 134 -5.53 -10.28 -4.04
C ARG A 134 -4.43 -9.85 -5.02
N ALA A 135 -3.30 -9.38 -4.51
CA ALA A 135 -2.10 -9.20 -5.32
C ALA A 135 -1.43 -10.55 -5.59
N MET A 136 -1.00 -10.80 -6.82
CA MET A 136 -0.22 -11.97 -7.23
C MET A 136 1.09 -11.55 -7.89
N ARG A 137 2.08 -12.44 -7.90
CA ARG A 137 3.33 -12.24 -8.63
C ARG A 137 3.25 -12.93 -9.98
N THR A 138 3.65 -12.23 -11.03
CA THR A 138 3.89 -12.82 -12.36
C THR A 138 5.24 -13.55 -12.37
N ASP A 139 5.48 -14.33 -13.42
CA ASP A 139 6.75 -15.04 -13.64
C ASP A 139 7.93 -14.05 -13.73
N ASN A 140 7.68 -12.85 -14.27
CA ASN A 140 8.64 -11.75 -14.37
C ASN A 140 8.85 -11.01 -13.02
N GLY A 141 8.25 -11.50 -11.94
CA GLY A 141 8.38 -10.98 -10.58
C GLY A 141 7.57 -9.71 -10.28
N SER A 142 6.82 -9.18 -11.27
CA SER A 142 5.92 -8.03 -11.09
C SER A 142 4.74 -8.40 -10.22
N TRP A 143 4.25 -7.44 -9.43
CA TRP A 143 3.00 -7.60 -8.69
C TRP A 143 1.85 -7.10 -9.53
N VAL A 144 0.85 -7.95 -9.76
CA VAL A 144 -0.37 -7.62 -10.49
C VAL A 144 -1.59 -7.97 -9.65
N THR A 145 -2.74 -7.41 -9.97
CA THR A 145 -4.02 -7.83 -9.39
C THR A 145 -4.36 -9.22 -9.92
N ASN A 146 -4.75 -10.13 -9.03
CA ASN A 146 -5.19 -11.46 -9.46
C ASN A 146 -6.46 -11.34 -10.30
N PRO A 147 -6.61 -12.08 -11.41
CA PRO A 147 -7.77 -11.94 -12.30
C PRO A 147 -9.09 -12.35 -11.65
N GLU A 148 -9.09 -13.33 -10.72
CA GLU A 148 -10.33 -13.95 -10.24
C GLU A 148 -10.47 -13.98 -8.72
N ASN A 149 -9.34 -14.04 -8.00
CA ASN A 149 -9.37 -14.35 -6.58
C ASN A 149 -9.55 -13.10 -5.72
N ALA A 150 -10.62 -13.11 -4.92
CA ALA A 150 -10.96 -12.06 -4.00
C ALA A 150 -9.87 -11.80 -2.95
N LEU A 151 -9.82 -10.55 -2.48
CA LEU A 151 -8.99 -10.14 -1.36
C LEU A 151 -9.46 -10.86 -0.08
N LEU A 152 -8.53 -11.50 0.62
CA LEU A 152 -8.81 -12.12 1.91
C LEU A 152 -8.99 -11.06 3.01
N CYS A 153 -10.02 -11.22 3.84
CA CYS A 153 -10.27 -10.35 4.98
C CYS A 153 -9.07 -10.32 5.94
N SER A 154 -8.39 -11.45 6.14
CA SER A 154 -7.18 -11.54 6.98
C SER A 154 -6.01 -10.74 6.39
N GLN A 155 -5.89 -10.69 5.05
CA GLN A 155 -4.87 -9.92 4.37
C GLN A 155 -5.13 -8.42 4.50
N ALA A 156 -6.38 -7.99 4.30
CA ALA A 156 -6.79 -6.60 4.52
C ALA A 156 -6.55 -6.16 5.97
N GLN A 157 -6.88 -7.02 6.94
CA GLN A 157 -6.64 -6.77 8.36
C GLN A 157 -5.14 -6.64 8.69
N SER A 158 -4.27 -7.42 8.04
CA SER A 158 -2.82 -7.28 8.22
C SER A 158 -2.27 -5.96 7.65
N TRP A 159 -2.79 -5.51 6.51
CA TRP A 159 -2.43 -4.20 5.94
C TRP A 159 -2.89 -3.05 6.83
N GLU A 160 -4.10 -3.15 7.36
CA GLU A 160 -4.66 -2.17 8.30
C GLU A 160 -3.81 -2.05 9.59
N GLN A 161 -3.43 -3.18 10.20
CA GLN A 161 -2.54 -3.17 11.36
C GLN A 161 -1.20 -2.49 11.06
N THR A 162 -0.63 -2.78 9.88
CA THR A 162 0.62 -2.16 9.43
C THR A 162 0.45 -0.66 9.19
N ALA A 163 -0.68 -0.23 8.62
CA ALA A 163 -0.99 1.16 8.38
C ALA A 163 -1.14 1.93 9.70
N CYS A 164 -1.86 1.38 10.69
CA CYS A 164 -1.99 1.99 12.00
C CYS A 164 -0.64 2.12 12.74
N GLU A 165 0.18 1.08 12.72
CA GLU A 165 1.50 1.11 13.35
C GLU A 165 2.38 2.22 12.75
N LYS A 166 2.38 2.31 11.41
CA LYS A 166 3.12 3.35 10.66
C LYS A 166 2.57 4.75 10.84
N ALA A 167 1.27 4.89 11.04
CA ALA A 167 0.63 6.16 11.32
C ALA A 167 0.83 6.64 12.77
N GLY A 168 1.48 5.82 13.62
CA GLY A 168 1.79 6.22 15.00
C GLY A 168 0.70 5.92 16.02
N PHE A 169 -0.25 5.04 15.71
CA PHE A 169 -1.26 4.63 16.69
C PHE A 169 -0.68 3.65 17.72
N PRO A 170 -1.07 3.73 19.01
CA PRO A 170 -0.60 2.81 20.04
C PRO A 170 -1.16 1.41 19.81
N ASP A 171 -2.46 1.31 19.52
CA ASP A 171 -3.13 0.04 19.30
C ASP A 171 -2.92 -0.51 17.89
N LYS A 172 -2.88 -1.84 17.80
CA LYS A 172 -2.97 -2.54 16.52
C LYS A 172 -4.37 -2.32 15.95
N GLY A 173 -4.45 -1.50 14.91
CA GLY A 173 -5.70 -1.20 14.21
C GLY A 173 -6.51 -2.43 13.83
N SER A 174 -7.81 -2.21 13.62
CA SER A 174 -8.74 -3.23 13.15
C SER A 174 -9.65 -2.63 12.10
N LEU A 175 -10.02 -3.41 11.08
CA LEU A 175 -11.02 -2.98 10.10
C LEU A 175 -12.37 -2.67 10.78
N TYR A 176 -12.65 -3.26 11.96
CA TYR A 176 -13.83 -2.94 12.75
C TYR A 176 -13.85 -1.51 13.31
N LYS A 177 -12.71 -0.80 13.34
CA LYS A 177 -12.66 0.60 13.77
C LYS A 177 -13.54 1.49 12.88
N TYR A 178 -13.57 1.22 11.57
CA TYR A 178 -14.39 1.96 10.61
C TYR A 178 -15.87 1.76 10.87
N ARG A 179 -16.25 0.52 11.21
CA ARG A 179 -17.62 0.18 11.58
C ARG A 179 -18.03 0.82 12.90
N LYS A 180 -17.15 0.86 13.91
CA LYS A 180 -17.39 1.58 15.17
C LYS A 180 -17.59 3.08 14.91
N GLY A 181 -16.71 3.69 14.11
CA GLY A 181 -16.84 5.10 13.71
C GLY A 181 -18.17 5.38 13.01
N ALA A 182 -18.56 4.54 12.05
CA ALA A 182 -19.85 4.66 11.39
C ALA A 182 -21.03 4.49 12.36
N ALA A 183 -20.95 3.53 13.30
CA ALA A 183 -22.04 3.25 14.24
C ALA A 183 -22.36 4.43 15.18
N VAL A 184 -21.37 5.25 15.54
CA VAL A 184 -21.58 6.46 16.35
C VAL A 184 -22.55 7.41 15.65
N ASN A 185 -22.44 7.57 14.33
CA ASN A 185 -23.31 8.43 13.54
C ASN A 185 -24.73 7.86 13.35
N LEU A 186 -24.95 6.59 13.69
CA LEU A 186 -26.25 5.92 13.56
C LEU A 186 -27.05 5.91 14.87
N ARG A 187 -26.55 6.51 15.96
CA ARG A 187 -27.24 6.48 17.27
C ARG A 187 -28.65 7.03 17.23
N HIS A 188 -28.86 8.09 16.45
CA HIS A 188 -30.14 8.78 16.31
C HIS A 188 -31.23 7.93 15.62
N LEU A 189 -30.84 6.90 14.87
CA LEU A 189 -31.79 6.01 14.19
C LEU A 189 -32.48 5.08 15.19
N ASP A 190 -33.70 4.66 14.88
CA ASP A 190 -34.42 3.65 15.64
C ASP A 190 -33.74 2.26 15.59
N GLU A 191 -34.14 1.36 16.48
CA GLU A 191 -33.53 0.02 16.55
C GLU A 191 -33.63 -0.77 15.24
N HIS A 192 -34.77 -0.71 14.55
CA HIS A 192 -34.98 -1.44 13.31
C HIS A 192 -34.02 -0.93 12.23
N SER A 193 -33.96 0.39 12.03
CA SER A 193 -33.04 1.03 11.08
C SER A 193 -31.57 0.75 11.39
N ARG A 194 -31.15 0.87 12.66
CA ARG A 194 -29.79 0.52 13.08
C ARG A 194 -29.46 -0.95 12.78
N ASN A 195 -30.38 -1.86 13.09
CA ASN A 195 -30.19 -3.28 12.86
C ASN A 195 -30.14 -3.61 11.36
N ALA A 196 -30.94 -2.95 10.53
CA ALA A 196 -30.92 -3.10 9.07
C ALA A 196 -29.58 -2.63 8.48
N VAL A 197 -29.15 -1.39 8.79
CA VAL A 197 -27.90 -0.80 8.29
C VAL A 197 -26.68 -1.60 8.74
N MET A 198 -26.65 -1.99 10.03
CA MET A 198 -25.53 -2.73 10.60
C MET A 198 -25.60 -4.23 10.28
N GLY A 199 -26.73 -4.76 9.83
CA GLY A 199 -26.94 -6.21 9.70
C GLY A 199 -26.82 -6.92 11.05
N HIS A 200 -27.57 -6.45 12.04
CA HIS A 200 -27.73 -7.06 13.36
C HIS A 200 -29.08 -7.77 13.45
N ARG A 201 -29.14 -8.89 14.19
CA ARG A 201 -30.41 -9.59 14.51
C ARG A 201 -31.07 -9.05 15.79
N LYS A 202 -30.30 -8.45 16.69
CA LYS A 202 -30.75 -7.96 18.01
C LYS A 202 -30.13 -6.59 18.30
N GLY A 203 -30.92 -5.64 18.82
CA GLY A 203 -30.47 -4.28 19.14
C GLY A 203 -29.34 -4.21 20.14
N GLY A 204 -29.29 -5.10 21.14
CA GLY A 204 -28.22 -5.14 22.15
C GLY A 204 -26.81 -5.30 21.55
N THR A 205 -26.69 -5.80 20.32
CA THR A 205 -25.39 -5.88 19.64
C THR A 205 -24.83 -4.49 19.30
N PHE A 206 -25.70 -3.50 19.09
CA PHE A 206 -25.31 -2.12 18.78
C PHE A 206 -24.48 -1.48 19.90
N ALA A 207 -24.85 -1.73 21.16
CA ALA A 207 -24.18 -1.17 22.34
C ALA A 207 -22.66 -1.46 22.36
N SER A 208 -22.21 -2.60 21.81
CA SER A 208 -20.77 -2.92 21.72
C SER A 208 -19.94 -2.03 20.79
N TYR A 209 -20.60 -1.23 19.95
CA TYR A 209 -19.96 -0.32 18.98
C TYR A 209 -19.92 1.13 19.44
N VAL A 210 -20.65 1.48 20.51
CA VAL A 210 -20.88 2.86 20.94
C VAL A 210 -20.47 3.02 22.40
N SER A 211 -19.56 3.96 22.68
CA SER A 211 -19.22 4.35 24.06
C SER A 211 -20.26 5.31 24.64
N VAL A 212 -20.30 5.53 25.96
CA VAL A 212 -21.05 6.69 26.50
C VAL A 212 -20.34 7.95 26.02
N LEU A 213 -21.02 8.80 25.26
CA LEU A 213 -20.46 10.03 24.68
C LEU A 213 -21.23 11.28 25.09
N ASP A 214 -22.39 11.09 25.72
CA ASP A 214 -23.20 12.19 26.20
C ASP A 214 -22.42 12.96 27.27
N ASP A 215 -22.51 14.28 27.24
CA ASP A 215 -21.84 15.17 28.18
C ASP A 215 -22.52 15.11 29.55
N THR A 216 -22.41 13.97 30.23
CA THR A 216 -23.07 13.74 31.52
C THR A 216 -22.66 14.77 32.57
N GLN A 217 -21.45 15.31 32.44
CA GLN A 217 -20.96 16.38 33.30
C GLN A 217 -21.75 17.67 33.05
N SER A 218 -21.81 18.16 31.81
CA SER A 218 -22.56 19.39 31.51
C SER A 218 -24.05 19.25 31.75
N ILE A 219 -24.63 18.08 31.46
CA ILE A 219 -26.04 17.77 31.75
C ILE A 219 -26.31 17.89 33.25
N TYR A 220 -25.49 17.25 34.08
CA TYR A 220 -25.64 17.31 35.54
C TYR A 220 -25.50 18.74 36.07
N MET A 221 -24.55 19.51 35.51
CA MET A 221 -24.28 20.89 35.93
C MET A 221 -25.28 21.91 35.34
N GLY A 222 -26.19 21.51 34.46
CA GLY A 222 -27.10 22.44 33.77
C GLY A 222 -26.36 23.43 32.84
N THR A 223 -25.22 23.02 32.29
CA THR A 223 -24.37 23.85 31.42
C THR A 223 -24.41 23.39 29.96
N PRO A 224 -24.05 24.24 28.99
CA PRO A 224 -23.95 23.85 27.59
C PRO A 224 -22.97 22.67 27.38
N THR A 225 -23.28 21.80 26.42
CA THR A 225 -22.43 20.66 26.07
C THR A 225 -21.14 21.12 25.40
N ARG A 226 -20.05 20.37 25.64
CA ARG A 226 -18.72 20.66 25.08
C ARG A 226 -18.41 19.74 23.90
N ASP A 227 -19.28 19.75 22.90
CA ASP A 227 -19.27 18.80 21.77
C ASP A 227 -17.92 18.71 21.06
N SER A 228 -17.25 19.84 20.81
CA SER A 228 -15.94 19.87 20.14
C SER A 228 -14.84 19.14 20.94
N LEU A 229 -14.83 19.30 22.26
CA LEU A 229 -13.88 18.65 23.16
C LEU A 229 -14.18 17.15 23.29
N LEU A 230 -15.46 16.78 23.39
CA LEU A 230 -15.88 15.39 23.42
C LEU A 230 -15.54 14.67 22.11
N ASN A 231 -15.78 15.33 20.97
CA ASN A 231 -15.35 14.84 19.66
C ASN A 231 -13.83 14.57 19.62
N LEU A 232 -13.02 15.51 20.13
CA LEU A 232 -11.57 15.30 20.25
C LEU A 232 -11.21 14.07 21.11
N ALA A 233 -11.90 13.87 22.24
CA ALA A 233 -11.68 12.74 23.13
C ALA A 233 -11.96 11.38 22.48
N ILE A 234 -12.87 11.34 21.52
CA ILE A 234 -13.30 10.13 20.81
C ILE A 234 -12.35 9.80 19.65
N HIS A 235 -11.70 10.81 19.06
CA HIS A 235 -10.82 10.60 17.94
C HIS A 235 -9.58 9.79 18.37
N ALA A 236 -9.33 8.68 17.66
CA ALA A 236 -8.12 7.88 17.84
C ALA A 236 -6.81 8.69 17.68
N ASN A 237 -6.89 9.87 17.06
CA ASN A 237 -5.77 10.81 16.93
C ASN A 237 -5.29 11.36 18.27
N LEU A 238 -6.11 11.39 19.33
CA LEU A 238 -5.70 11.92 20.64
C LEU A 238 -4.47 11.22 21.20
N LYS A 239 -4.35 9.90 20.97
CA LYS A 239 -3.23 9.08 21.44
C LYS A 239 -2.20 8.76 20.34
N ARG A 240 -2.37 9.33 19.14
CA ARG A 240 -1.51 9.05 17.99
C ARG A 240 -0.24 9.88 18.10
N ASP A 241 0.92 9.24 17.97
CA ASP A 241 2.21 9.91 17.92
C ASP A 241 3.02 9.41 16.71
N ALA A 242 3.26 10.31 15.75
CA ALA A 242 3.99 10.00 14.52
C ALA A 242 5.48 9.70 14.76
N SER A 243 6.03 10.11 15.91
CA SER A 243 7.41 9.83 16.32
C SER A 243 7.60 8.43 16.91
N ALA A 244 6.50 7.69 17.14
CA ALA A 244 6.55 6.36 17.72
C ALA A 244 7.49 5.41 16.95
N PRO A 245 8.33 4.63 17.65
CA PRO A 245 9.38 3.84 17.02
C PRO A 245 8.83 2.82 16.02
N GLN A 246 9.41 2.83 14.82
CA GLN A 246 9.00 1.97 13.70
C GLN A 246 9.83 0.68 13.60
N ASP A 247 11.00 0.66 14.22
CA ASP A 247 11.95 -0.45 14.25
C ASP A 247 12.83 -0.32 15.51
N LEU A 248 13.52 -1.40 15.88
CA LEU A 248 14.51 -1.39 16.95
C LEU A 248 15.77 -0.62 16.55
N THR A 249 16.40 0.02 17.52
CA THR A 249 17.72 0.66 17.35
C THR A 249 18.80 -0.38 17.05
N ILE A 250 19.98 0.08 16.62
CA ILE A 250 21.11 -0.81 16.33
C ILE A 250 21.56 -1.52 17.61
N GLU A 251 21.54 -0.81 18.74
CA GLU A 251 21.92 -1.28 20.06
C GLU A 251 20.94 -2.35 20.55
N GLN A 252 19.64 -2.11 20.42
CA GLN A 252 18.59 -3.09 20.73
C GLN A 252 18.71 -4.33 19.85
N LYS A 253 19.07 -4.18 18.56
CA LYS A 253 19.31 -5.33 17.68
C LYS A 253 20.54 -6.14 18.11
N LYS A 254 21.63 -5.47 18.51
CA LYS A 254 22.85 -6.10 19.03
C LYS A 254 22.58 -6.83 20.35
N SER A 255 21.78 -6.26 21.26
CA SER A 255 21.46 -6.91 22.53
C SER A 255 20.67 -8.20 22.35
N LEU A 256 19.76 -8.24 21.36
CA LEU A 256 19.05 -9.47 20.99
C LEU A 256 19.98 -10.59 20.50
N GLU A 257 21.15 -10.27 19.95
CA GLU A 257 22.12 -11.28 19.52
C GLU A 257 22.86 -11.95 20.69
N MET A 258 22.80 -11.36 21.88
CA MET A 258 23.43 -11.84 23.10
C MET A 258 22.56 -12.83 23.89
N ASP A 259 21.33 -13.10 23.44
CA ASP A 259 20.42 -14.11 24.01
C ASP A 259 21.12 -15.47 24.11
N SER A 260 21.13 -16.06 25.30
CA SER A 260 21.86 -17.31 25.61
C SER A 260 21.39 -18.47 24.72
N GLU A 261 20.07 -18.68 24.63
CA GLU A 261 19.50 -19.72 23.78
C GLU A 261 19.87 -19.53 22.30
N LEU A 262 19.85 -18.29 21.80
CA LEU A 262 20.29 -17.99 20.44
C LEU A 262 21.78 -18.28 20.22
N ARG A 263 22.64 -17.97 21.20
CA ARG A 263 24.07 -18.27 21.15
C ARG A 263 24.32 -19.77 21.15
N ASP A 264 23.62 -20.53 21.98
CA ASP A 264 23.74 -21.99 22.05
C ASP A 264 23.28 -22.65 20.76
N LEU A 265 22.15 -22.23 20.21
CA LEU A 265 21.66 -22.70 18.91
C LEU A 265 22.66 -22.39 17.79
N ARG A 266 23.26 -21.19 17.77
CA ARG A 266 24.30 -20.80 16.80
C ARG A 266 25.58 -21.64 16.98
N LYS A 267 25.99 -21.94 18.22
CA LYS A 267 27.16 -22.78 18.51
C LYS A 267 26.93 -24.21 18.01
N ALA A 268 25.77 -24.80 18.32
CA ALA A 268 25.39 -26.12 17.83
C ALA A 268 25.34 -26.17 16.29
N GLN A 269 24.74 -25.16 15.66
CA GLN A 269 24.65 -25.04 14.21
C GLN A 269 26.03 -24.87 13.55
N LYS A 270 26.93 -24.10 14.15
CA LYS A 270 28.31 -23.93 13.68
C LYS A 270 29.11 -25.21 13.81
N SER A 271 28.99 -25.92 14.94
CA SER A 271 29.66 -27.22 15.15
C SER A 271 29.24 -28.22 14.08
N LEU A 272 27.92 -28.37 13.87
CA LEU A 272 27.38 -29.28 12.87
C LEU A 272 27.77 -28.91 11.44
N ARG A 273 27.83 -27.60 11.14
CA ARG A 273 28.35 -27.10 9.85
C ARG A 273 29.81 -27.51 9.64
N ILE A 274 30.66 -27.40 10.66
CA ILE A 274 32.07 -27.77 10.58
C ILE A 274 32.19 -29.28 10.32
N THR A 275 31.46 -30.11 11.07
CA THR A 275 31.45 -31.57 10.86
C THR A 275 31.02 -31.94 9.44
N LEU A 276 29.92 -31.36 8.95
CA LEU A 276 29.42 -31.62 7.60
C LEU A 276 30.40 -31.16 6.51
N ILE A 277 31.07 -30.02 6.70
CA ILE A 277 32.08 -29.53 5.74
C ILE A 277 33.34 -30.39 5.78
N ALA A 278 33.78 -30.84 6.97
CA ALA A 278 34.95 -31.69 7.09
C ALA A 278 34.77 -33.01 6.32
N GLU A 279 33.58 -33.60 6.38
CA GLU A 279 33.29 -34.89 5.73
C GLU A 279 32.94 -34.75 4.25
N PHE A 280 32.03 -33.85 3.89
CA PHE A 280 31.50 -33.75 2.52
C PHE A 280 32.21 -32.70 1.66
N ARG A 281 33.16 -31.93 2.23
CA ARG A 281 33.81 -30.71 1.67
C ARG A 281 32.86 -29.55 1.34
N ARG A 282 31.60 -29.82 1.00
CA ARG A 282 30.53 -28.86 0.70
C ARG A 282 29.22 -29.33 1.33
N LEU A 283 28.48 -28.40 1.94
CA LEU A 283 27.17 -28.69 2.55
C LEU A 283 26.15 -29.26 1.56
N GLN A 284 26.25 -28.88 0.29
CA GLN A 284 25.34 -29.36 -0.76
C GLN A 284 25.48 -30.87 -1.01
N LYS A 285 26.68 -31.42 -0.90
CA LYS A 285 26.91 -32.87 -1.02
C LYS A 285 26.32 -33.65 0.16
N ALA A 286 26.32 -33.09 1.36
CA ALA A 286 25.65 -33.69 2.51
C ALA A 286 24.12 -33.72 2.36
N ARG A 287 23.55 -32.69 1.70
CA ARG A 287 22.14 -32.66 1.31
C ARG A 287 21.82 -33.74 0.28
N GLU A 288 22.66 -33.88 -0.75
CA GLU A 288 22.50 -34.88 -1.81
C GLU A 288 22.64 -36.31 -1.26
N ALA A 289 23.53 -36.53 -0.29
CA ALA A 289 23.69 -37.79 0.42
C ALA A 289 22.58 -38.11 1.45
N ASN A 290 21.59 -37.22 1.61
CA ASN A 290 20.49 -37.34 2.55
C ASN A 290 20.91 -37.64 4.01
N ASP A 291 22.02 -37.03 4.46
CA ASP A 291 22.57 -37.27 5.80
C ASP A 291 21.65 -36.73 6.91
N ALA A 292 21.45 -37.51 7.98
CA ALA A 292 20.62 -37.10 9.13
C ALA A 292 21.09 -35.78 9.77
N ARG A 293 22.40 -35.52 9.77
CA ARG A 293 23.02 -34.28 10.28
C ARG A 293 22.67 -33.07 9.43
N TRP A 294 22.42 -33.23 8.12
CA TRP A 294 21.93 -32.14 7.27
C TRP A 294 20.50 -31.71 7.66
N HIS A 295 19.62 -32.67 7.96
CA HIS A 295 18.27 -32.39 8.46
C HIS A 295 18.32 -31.68 9.81
N GLU A 296 19.20 -32.11 10.71
CA GLU A 296 19.41 -31.44 11.99
C GLU A 296 19.96 -30.02 11.83
N PHE A 297 20.91 -29.81 10.91
CA PHE A 297 21.43 -28.48 10.58
C PHE A 297 20.33 -27.54 10.09
N THR A 298 19.45 -28.04 9.21
CA THR A 298 18.30 -27.29 8.70
C THR A 298 17.28 -27.00 9.81
N ARG A 299 17.05 -27.97 10.70
CA ARG A 299 16.19 -27.81 11.88
C ARG A 299 16.73 -26.73 12.83
N LEU A 300 18.04 -26.74 13.11
CA LEU A 300 18.70 -25.72 13.91
C LEU A 300 18.63 -24.34 13.25
N GLN A 301 18.83 -24.23 11.93
CA GLN A 301 18.59 -22.98 11.21
C GLN A 301 17.16 -22.48 11.43
N ASN A 302 16.15 -23.32 11.21
CA ASN A 302 14.75 -22.93 11.41
C ASN A 302 14.47 -22.49 12.85
N LYS A 303 15.05 -23.18 13.85
CA LYS A 303 14.96 -22.78 15.27
C LYS A 303 15.60 -21.42 15.54
N ILE A 304 16.81 -21.18 15.03
CA ILE A 304 17.49 -19.86 15.11
C ILE A 304 16.60 -18.77 14.52
N TRP A 305 16.10 -18.97 13.30
CA TRP A 305 15.24 -18.01 12.61
C TRP A 305 13.91 -17.78 13.34
N ALA A 306 13.32 -18.81 13.95
CA ALA A 306 12.11 -18.70 14.75
C ALA A 306 12.36 -17.93 16.05
N ARG A 307 13.43 -18.27 16.77
CA ARG A 307 13.85 -17.60 18.02
C ARG A 307 14.16 -16.12 17.78
N GLN A 308 14.97 -15.79 16.77
CA GLN A 308 15.27 -14.40 16.39
C GLN A 308 13.99 -13.61 16.09
N ARG A 309 13.08 -14.18 15.28
CA ARG A 309 11.80 -13.53 14.97
C ARG A 309 10.94 -13.31 16.20
N LYS A 310 10.92 -14.26 17.14
CA LYS A 310 10.18 -14.14 18.41
C LYS A 310 10.76 -13.04 19.28
N LEU A 311 12.08 -13.04 19.48
CA LEU A 311 12.81 -12.03 20.26
C LEU A 311 12.61 -10.63 19.67
N TYR A 312 12.82 -10.48 18.35
CA TYR A 312 12.64 -9.21 17.65
C TYR A 312 11.21 -8.69 17.79
N ARG A 313 10.19 -9.54 17.58
CA ARG A 313 8.78 -9.12 17.74
C ARG A 313 8.44 -8.70 19.17
N LYS A 314 8.97 -9.43 20.17
CA LYS A 314 8.78 -9.11 21.58
C LYS A 314 9.43 -7.77 21.91
N ALA A 315 10.72 -7.60 21.61
CA ALA A 315 11.44 -6.36 21.86
C ALA A 315 10.82 -5.17 21.13
N LYS A 316 10.41 -5.33 19.86
CA LYS A 316 9.74 -4.25 19.11
C LYS A 316 8.43 -3.83 19.76
N LYS A 317 7.63 -4.80 20.24
CA LYS A 317 6.40 -4.52 20.98
C LYS A 317 6.72 -3.77 22.28
N THR A 318 7.66 -4.28 23.08
CA THR A 318 8.08 -3.67 24.34
C THR A 318 8.57 -2.23 24.15
N ALA A 319 9.48 -1.98 23.21
CA ALA A 319 9.98 -0.63 22.93
C ALA A 319 8.86 0.34 22.53
N ARG A 320 7.84 -0.14 21.81
CA ARG A 320 6.68 0.67 21.44
C ARG A 320 5.75 0.92 22.63
N ASP A 321 5.48 -0.11 23.44
CA ASP A 321 4.63 0.01 24.63
C ASP A 321 5.28 0.98 25.65
N GLU A 322 6.59 0.85 25.90
CA GLU A 322 7.39 1.75 26.75
C GLU A 322 7.39 3.19 26.23
N PHE A 323 7.47 3.38 24.90
CA PHE A 323 7.37 4.71 24.30
C PHE A 323 6.03 5.39 24.68
N PHE A 324 4.89 4.73 24.46
CA PHE A 324 3.59 5.34 24.76
C PHE A 324 3.33 5.49 26.26
N GLN A 325 3.94 4.66 27.10
CA GLN A 325 3.86 4.80 28.56
C GLN A 325 4.62 6.03 29.07
N ASN A 326 5.74 6.40 28.44
CA ASN A 326 6.68 7.38 28.99
C ASN A 326 6.74 8.71 28.21
N ILE A 327 6.32 8.76 26.95
CA ILE A 327 6.48 9.96 26.10
C ILE A 327 5.82 11.20 26.68
N GLY A 328 4.68 11.05 27.37
CA GLY A 328 4.00 12.16 28.05
C GLY A 328 4.89 12.82 29.10
N ASN A 329 5.51 12.01 29.98
CA ASN A 329 6.43 12.50 31.01
C ASN A 329 7.65 13.17 30.38
N GLN A 330 8.23 12.56 29.35
CA GLN A 330 9.38 13.12 28.63
C GLN A 330 9.08 14.48 27.99
N ILE A 331 7.90 14.64 27.39
CA ILE A 331 7.47 15.93 26.82
C ILE A 331 7.37 16.98 27.93
N ILE A 332 6.74 16.65 29.06
CA ILE A 332 6.55 17.57 30.19
C ILE A 332 7.92 18.01 30.75
N GLU A 333 8.82 17.08 31.00
CA GLU A 333 10.17 17.35 31.53
C GLU A 333 10.99 18.24 30.58
N ARG A 334 10.99 17.91 29.28
CA ARG A 334 11.66 18.67 28.22
C ARG A 334 11.13 20.10 28.10
N ASN A 335 9.82 20.27 28.17
CA ASN A 335 9.19 21.58 28.14
C ASN A 335 9.59 22.42 29.35
N HIS A 336 9.59 21.83 30.56
CA HIS A 336 10.04 22.50 31.78
C HIS A 336 11.51 22.94 31.70
N GLN A 337 12.36 22.16 31.04
CA GLN A 337 13.77 22.49 30.80
C GLN A 337 13.98 23.51 29.66
N GLY A 338 12.92 24.02 29.03
CA GLY A 338 13.01 24.94 27.89
C GLY A 338 13.49 24.28 26.58
N ASN A 339 13.49 22.95 26.50
CA ASN A 339 14.01 22.17 25.38
C ASN A 339 12.92 21.25 24.78
N PRO A 340 11.86 21.80 24.16
CA PRO A 340 10.73 21.02 23.67
C PRO A 340 11.13 19.97 22.62
N ILE A 341 10.42 18.84 22.59
CA ILE A 341 10.66 17.78 21.60
C ILE A 341 10.11 18.22 20.25
N ILE A 342 10.97 18.23 19.22
CA ILE A 342 10.59 18.52 17.83
C ILE A 342 10.69 17.23 17.01
N PHE A 343 9.63 16.93 16.27
CA PHE A 343 9.59 15.80 15.33
C PHE A 343 9.50 16.29 13.89
N THR A 344 10.44 15.85 13.04
CA THR A 344 10.39 16.07 11.60
C THR A 344 10.36 14.72 10.88
N PRO A 345 9.30 14.40 10.14
CA PRO A 345 9.20 13.12 9.44
C PRO A 345 10.16 13.05 8.25
N ASP A 346 10.92 11.96 8.14
CA ASP A 346 11.72 11.67 6.94
C ASP A 346 10.81 11.16 5.81
N THR A 347 10.58 12.00 4.80
CA THR A 347 9.79 11.67 3.61
C THR A 347 10.64 11.38 2.38
N SER A 348 11.97 11.34 2.50
CA SER A 348 12.90 11.17 1.36
C SER A 348 12.72 9.85 0.61
N HIS A 349 12.23 8.82 1.30
CA HIS A 349 11.96 7.50 0.73
C HIS A 349 10.53 7.36 0.16
N ILE A 350 9.72 8.41 0.23
CA ILE A 350 8.34 8.42 -0.30
C ILE A 350 8.38 8.84 -1.78
N GLN A 351 7.78 8.01 -2.64
CA GLN A 351 7.65 8.28 -4.07
C GLN A 351 7.00 9.66 -4.30
N PRO A 352 7.54 10.51 -5.20
CA PRO A 352 6.98 11.83 -5.49
C PRO A 352 5.50 11.78 -5.88
N GLU A 353 5.09 10.80 -6.68
CA GLU A 353 3.70 10.61 -7.11
C GLU A 353 2.76 10.35 -5.93
N ARG A 354 3.24 9.65 -4.89
CA ARG A 354 2.46 9.45 -3.65
C ARG A 354 2.31 10.73 -2.85
N ARG A 355 3.33 11.60 -2.85
CA ARG A 355 3.25 12.92 -2.20
C ARG A 355 2.28 13.82 -2.95
N ALA A 356 2.40 13.90 -4.26
CA ALA A 356 1.48 14.66 -5.11
C ALA A 356 0.03 14.20 -4.92
N LEU A 357 -0.21 12.88 -4.94
CA LEU A 357 -1.52 12.32 -4.68
C LEU A 357 -2.04 12.67 -3.27
N SER A 358 -1.20 12.56 -2.23
CA SER A 358 -1.59 12.92 -0.86
C SER A 358 -1.95 14.39 -0.72
N HIS A 359 -1.22 15.31 -1.37
CA HIS A 359 -1.53 16.74 -1.33
C HIS A 359 -2.83 17.07 -2.07
N LEU A 360 -3.12 16.34 -3.14
CA LEU A 360 -4.35 16.49 -3.92
C LEU A 360 -5.57 15.92 -3.19
N GLU A 361 -5.43 14.74 -2.60
CA GLU A 361 -6.55 13.97 -2.03
C GLU A 361 -7.00 14.42 -0.64
N PHE A 362 -6.07 15.02 0.13
CA PHE A 362 -6.28 15.39 1.52
C PHE A 362 -6.08 16.89 1.74
N LYS A 363 -6.63 17.72 0.83
CA LYS A 363 -6.65 19.19 0.99
C LYS A 363 -7.47 19.62 2.22
N ASN A 364 -8.48 18.84 2.62
CA ASN A 364 -9.35 19.09 3.79
C ASN A 364 -9.87 20.53 3.85
N ARG A 365 -10.31 21.04 2.70
CA ARG A 365 -10.80 22.41 2.51
C ARG A 365 -12.33 22.41 2.43
N ASP A 366 -12.91 23.56 2.73
CA ASP A 366 -14.32 23.79 2.48
C ASP A 366 -14.57 23.84 0.96
N VAL A 367 -15.35 22.89 0.46
CA VAL A 367 -15.63 22.75 -0.97
C VAL A 367 -16.52 23.85 -1.50
N ASP A 368 -17.34 24.47 -0.63
CA ASP A 368 -18.26 25.53 -1.00
C ASP A 368 -17.52 26.81 -1.41
N THR A 369 -16.23 26.91 -1.06
CA THR A 369 -15.34 28.03 -1.41
C THR A 369 -14.55 27.82 -2.69
N VAL A 370 -14.73 26.68 -3.37
CA VAL A 370 -13.91 26.26 -4.51
C VAL A 370 -14.79 26.14 -5.77
N GLY A 371 -14.32 26.70 -6.88
CA GLY A 371 -15.08 26.63 -8.14
C GLY A 371 -15.16 25.21 -8.71
N ASP A 372 -16.30 24.87 -9.32
CA ASP A 372 -16.58 23.53 -9.86
C ASP A 372 -15.55 23.03 -10.87
N THR A 373 -14.98 23.93 -11.66
CA THR A 373 -13.94 23.58 -12.64
C THR A 373 -12.68 23.05 -11.94
N GLU A 374 -12.31 23.62 -10.80
CA GLU A 374 -11.18 23.13 -10.01
C GLU A 374 -11.50 21.79 -9.35
N LEU A 375 -12.69 21.64 -8.76
CA LEU A 375 -13.13 20.37 -8.18
C LEU A 375 -13.19 19.25 -9.22
N LEU A 376 -13.62 19.56 -10.44
CA LEU A 376 -13.60 18.65 -11.58
C LEU A 376 -12.18 18.22 -11.95
N GLU A 377 -11.25 19.17 -12.10
CA GLU A 377 -9.87 18.83 -12.44
C GLU A 377 -9.16 18.07 -11.31
N ASP A 378 -9.43 18.40 -10.05
CA ASP A 378 -8.91 17.64 -8.91
C ASP A 378 -9.35 16.16 -8.97
N ARG A 379 -10.63 15.90 -9.27
CA ARG A 379 -11.17 14.53 -9.43
C ARG A 379 -10.46 13.77 -10.53
N ILE A 380 -10.30 14.40 -11.69
CA ILE A 380 -9.64 13.83 -12.86
C ILE A 380 -8.17 13.54 -12.56
N GLN A 381 -7.43 14.54 -12.08
CA GLN A 381 -6.00 14.42 -11.80
C GLN A 381 -5.72 13.39 -10.71
N SER A 382 -6.57 13.31 -9.69
CA SER A 382 -6.47 12.29 -8.64
C SER A 382 -6.55 10.88 -9.24
N LEU A 383 -7.54 10.64 -10.09
CA LEU A 383 -7.72 9.33 -10.73
C LEU A 383 -6.59 9.00 -11.73
N GLU A 384 -6.15 9.98 -12.53
CA GLU A 384 -4.98 9.84 -13.43
C GLU A 384 -3.70 9.49 -12.64
N LEU A 385 -3.44 10.18 -11.52
CA LEU A 385 -2.29 9.89 -10.65
C LEU A 385 -2.38 8.51 -10.00
N ARG A 386 -3.57 8.07 -9.56
CA ARG A 386 -3.79 6.70 -9.04
C ARG A 386 -3.42 5.63 -10.08
N LEU A 387 -3.88 5.79 -11.32
CA LEU A 387 -3.58 4.87 -12.42
C LEU A 387 -2.10 4.88 -12.81
N LYS A 388 -1.49 6.07 -12.87
CA LYS A 388 -0.04 6.22 -13.10
C LYS A 388 0.76 5.52 -12.00
N LEU A 389 0.39 5.70 -10.74
CA LEU A 389 1.06 5.06 -9.61
C LEU A 389 0.95 3.53 -9.64
N HIS A 390 -0.16 2.98 -10.15
CA HIS A 390 -0.32 1.54 -10.35
C HIS A 390 0.70 0.98 -11.36
N SER A 391 1.04 1.77 -12.37
CA SER A 391 1.98 1.41 -13.43
C SER A 391 3.46 1.61 -13.05
N LEU A 392 3.75 2.24 -11.90
CA LEU A 392 5.10 2.55 -11.44
C LEU A 392 5.55 1.62 -10.32
N HIS A 393 6.03 0.43 -10.67
CA HIS A 393 6.46 -0.56 -9.70
C HIS A 393 7.78 -0.16 -9.01
N VAL A 394 7.79 -0.18 -7.67
CA VAL A 394 9.02 -0.13 -6.87
C VAL A 394 9.12 -1.41 -6.04
N PRO A 395 10.14 -2.25 -6.28
CA PRO A 395 10.36 -3.47 -5.50
C PRO A 395 10.44 -3.17 -4.00
N LYS A 396 9.76 -3.99 -3.18
CA LYS A 396 9.69 -3.79 -1.72
C LYS A 396 11.06 -3.66 -1.07
N THR A 397 12.07 -4.38 -1.58
CA THR A 397 13.46 -4.35 -1.12
C THR A 397 14.16 -3.02 -1.39
N LEU A 398 13.74 -2.29 -2.42
CA LEU A 398 14.32 -1.01 -2.82
C LEU A 398 13.57 0.20 -2.23
N LYS A 399 12.31 0.04 -1.80
CA LYS A 399 11.48 1.16 -1.28
C LYS A 399 12.14 1.99 -0.18
N LYS A 400 12.92 1.36 0.72
CA LYS A 400 13.65 2.08 1.80
C LYS A 400 15.06 2.51 1.41
N ARG A 401 15.58 2.02 0.28
CA ARG A 401 16.95 2.28 -0.18
C ARG A 401 17.02 3.42 -1.19
N ILE A 402 15.95 3.60 -1.97
CA ILE A 402 15.82 4.71 -2.90
C ILE A 402 15.41 5.95 -2.11
N LYS A 403 16.24 6.99 -2.19
CA LYS A 403 15.91 8.34 -1.74
C LYS A 403 15.50 9.15 -2.97
N PHE A 404 14.22 9.49 -3.05
CA PHE A 404 13.68 10.29 -4.14
C PHE A 404 14.04 11.77 -3.92
N GLY A 405 14.46 12.47 -4.99
CA GLY A 405 14.81 13.89 -4.94
C GLY A 405 16.24 14.23 -4.49
N GLN A 406 17.03 13.25 -4.06
CA GLN A 406 18.49 13.42 -4.03
C GLN A 406 19.01 13.13 -5.44
N HIS A 407 19.34 14.17 -6.20
CA HIS A 407 20.36 14.00 -7.23
C HIS A 407 21.57 13.41 -6.51
N VAL A 408 22.11 12.31 -7.04
CA VAL A 408 23.37 11.75 -6.59
C VAL A 408 24.45 12.79 -6.92
N SER A 409 24.62 13.77 -6.05
CA SER A 409 25.78 14.65 -6.08
C SER A 409 26.98 13.75 -5.84
N LYS A 410 27.67 13.41 -6.93
CA LYS A 410 28.96 12.72 -6.90
C LYS A 410 29.86 13.51 -5.96
N LYS A 411 30.21 12.95 -4.81
CA LYS A 411 31.44 13.31 -4.13
C LYS A 411 32.56 12.49 -4.77
N ALA A 412 33.20 13.06 -5.78
CA ALA A 412 34.62 12.88 -6.03
C ALA A 412 35.23 14.27 -5.90
N GLY A 413 36.21 14.41 -5.02
CA GLY A 413 36.73 15.72 -4.61
C GLY A 413 37.40 16.48 -5.75
N ALA A 414 37.16 17.78 -5.80
CA ALA A 414 38.16 18.82 -6.04
C ALA A 414 37.52 20.19 -5.74
N THR A 415 38.39 21.09 -5.30
CA THR A 415 38.25 22.49 -4.89
C THR A 415 37.58 23.43 -5.90
N GLU A 416 36.87 24.44 -5.34
CA GLU A 416 36.57 25.79 -5.87
C GLU A 416 35.78 25.87 -7.22
N ASP A 417 34.80 26.73 -7.46
CA ASP A 417 34.54 28.08 -6.97
C ASP A 417 33.05 28.45 -7.23
N PHE A 418 32.48 29.32 -6.40
CA PHE A 418 31.07 29.72 -6.43
C PHE A 418 30.76 30.65 -7.62
N ARG A 419 29.85 30.26 -8.52
CA ARG A 419 29.09 31.23 -9.34
C ARG A 419 27.64 30.77 -9.58
N TRP A 420 26.73 31.44 -8.89
CA TRP A 420 25.28 31.32 -9.04
C TRP A 420 24.85 31.67 -10.47
N LYS A 421 24.22 30.72 -11.19
CA LYS A 421 23.45 30.99 -12.41
C LYS A 421 22.05 30.39 -12.29
N HIS A 422 21.07 31.23 -12.63
CA HIS A 422 19.63 31.04 -12.48
C HIS A 422 19.07 29.73 -13.07
N PRO A 423 17.96 29.21 -12.52
CA PRO A 423 17.35 27.96 -12.97
C PRO A 423 16.64 28.15 -14.32
N LYS A 424 17.08 27.42 -15.34
CA LYS A 424 16.33 27.26 -16.59
C LYS A 424 15.24 26.19 -16.41
N LYS A 425 14.07 26.50 -16.96
CA LYS A 425 12.80 25.77 -16.91
C LYS A 425 12.95 24.28 -17.18
N ALA A 426 12.24 23.47 -16.39
CA ALA A 426 12.09 22.04 -16.59
C ALA A 426 11.32 21.76 -17.88
N GLY A 427 12.06 21.45 -18.95
CA GLY A 427 11.56 20.84 -20.17
C GLY A 427 11.69 19.32 -20.10
N THR A 428 10.73 18.64 -20.71
CA THR A 428 10.65 17.21 -20.97
C THR A 428 11.82 16.71 -21.81
N ASP A 429 12.89 16.20 -21.18
CA ASP A 429 13.97 15.53 -21.91
C ASP A 429 14.08 14.06 -21.48
N GLY A 430 13.69 13.17 -22.40
CA GLY A 430 14.18 11.80 -22.44
C GLY A 430 15.67 11.83 -22.76
N GLY A 431 16.51 12.06 -21.75
CA GLY A 431 17.96 12.05 -21.91
C GLY A 431 18.42 10.67 -22.40
N LEU A 432 19.10 10.64 -23.55
CA LEU A 432 19.84 9.46 -24.01
C LEU A 432 20.77 9.02 -22.88
N LEU A 433 20.54 7.81 -22.36
CA LEU A 433 21.49 7.17 -21.46
C LEU A 433 22.82 6.99 -22.22
N PRO A 434 23.97 7.24 -21.57
CA PRO A 434 25.27 6.98 -22.20
C PRO A 434 25.33 5.52 -22.65
N SER A 435 25.95 5.24 -23.79
CA SER A 435 26.09 3.86 -24.32
C SER A 435 26.80 2.91 -23.35
N LYS A 436 27.58 3.44 -22.40
CA LYS A 436 28.27 2.69 -21.34
C LYS A 436 27.79 3.08 -19.95
N SER A 437 27.67 2.11 -19.05
CA SER A 437 27.42 2.40 -17.65
C SER A 437 28.61 3.11 -17.01
N SER A 438 28.32 4.19 -16.30
CA SER A 438 29.32 4.94 -15.52
C SER A 438 29.74 4.23 -14.23
N THR A 439 28.95 3.29 -13.71
CA THR A 439 29.24 2.58 -12.45
C THR A 439 29.48 1.08 -12.64
N GLY A 440 28.93 0.49 -13.71
CA GLY A 440 28.90 -0.96 -13.93
C GLY A 440 28.11 -1.73 -12.86
N LEU A 441 27.30 -1.04 -12.06
CA LEU A 441 26.63 -1.59 -10.88
C LEU A 441 25.10 -1.58 -10.99
N GLU A 442 24.54 -1.11 -12.10
CA GLU A 442 23.11 -1.20 -12.42
C GLU A 442 22.77 -2.58 -12.99
N CYS A 443 21.54 -3.03 -12.75
CA CYS A 443 21.07 -4.27 -13.33
C CYS A 443 20.48 -4.04 -14.73
N PRO A 444 21.05 -4.63 -15.80
CA PRO A 444 20.60 -4.37 -17.17
C PRO A 444 19.16 -4.80 -17.40
N VAL A 445 18.75 -5.95 -16.86
CA VAL A 445 17.35 -6.41 -16.91
C VAL A 445 16.39 -5.41 -16.23
N CYS A 446 16.80 -4.79 -15.12
CA CYS A 446 15.98 -3.76 -14.47
C CYS A 446 15.97 -2.44 -15.25
N LEU A 447 17.06 -2.10 -15.95
CA LEU A 447 17.11 -0.93 -16.83
C LEU A 447 16.13 -1.05 -18.00
N GLY A 448 16.02 -2.22 -18.61
CA GLY A 448 15.12 -2.48 -19.74
C GLY A 448 13.63 -2.52 -19.38
N ARG A 449 13.29 -2.69 -18.08
CA ARG A 449 11.90 -2.78 -17.62
C ARG A 449 11.22 -1.43 -17.54
N GLN A 450 10.22 -1.22 -18.40
CA GLN A 450 9.43 0.02 -18.42
C GLN A 450 8.40 0.10 -17.28
N ASP A 451 8.00 -1.03 -16.69
CA ASP A 451 7.04 -1.11 -15.58
C ASP A 451 7.65 -0.76 -14.21
N LEU A 452 8.97 -0.54 -14.15
CA LEU A 452 9.67 -0.10 -12.95
C LEU A 452 9.78 1.42 -12.90
N HIS A 453 9.67 1.98 -11.69
CA HIS A 453 9.93 3.40 -11.48
C HIS A 453 11.36 3.76 -11.93
N PRO A 454 11.60 4.94 -12.57
CA PRO A 454 12.91 5.34 -13.08
C PRO A 454 14.06 5.15 -12.08
N SER A 455 13.92 5.65 -10.84
CA SER A 455 14.93 5.48 -9.78
C SER A 455 15.17 4.02 -9.35
N ALA A 456 14.22 3.12 -9.57
CA ALA A 456 14.41 1.68 -9.31
C ALA A 456 15.09 0.98 -10.50
N ARG A 457 14.81 1.41 -11.73
CA ARG A 457 15.47 0.94 -12.96
C ARG A 457 16.97 1.22 -12.90
N THR A 458 17.34 2.43 -12.52
CA THR A 458 18.72 2.91 -12.48
C THR A 458 19.39 2.71 -11.11
N TYR A 459 18.89 1.81 -10.27
CA TYR A 459 19.44 1.62 -8.92
C TYR A 459 20.84 0.97 -8.98
N PRO A 460 21.90 1.66 -8.50
CA PRO A 460 23.23 1.08 -8.45
C PRO A 460 23.37 0.19 -7.22
N TYR A 461 23.82 -1.04 -7.42
CA TYR A 461 24.12 -1.97 -6.33
C TYR A 461 25.45 -1.61 -5.67
N ALA A 462 25.58 -1.88 -4.37
CA ALA A 462 26.79 -1.50 -3.63
C ALA A 462 28.06 -2.24 -4.09
N ARG A 463 27.92 -3.45 -4.65
CA ARG A 463 29.03 -4.32 -5.04
C ARG A 463 28.64 -5.26 -6.18
N LYS A 464 29.61 -5.67 -7.01
CA LYS A 464 29.44 -6.60 -8.14
C LYS A 464 28.83 -7.95 -7.71
N ASP A 465 29.26 -8.51 -6.58
CA ASP A 465 28.75 -9.80 -6.06
C ASP A 465 27.25 -9.74 -5.68
N VAL A 466 26.76 -8.56 -5.27
CA VAL A 466 25.35 -8.35 -4.96
C VAL A 466 24.54 -8.16 -6.24
N LEU A 467 25.10 -7.43 -7.22
CA LEU A 467 24.51 -7.30 -8.55
C LEU A 467 24.35 -8.66 -9.23
N LYS A 468 25.39 -9.50 -9.25
CA LYS A 468 25.34 -10.86 -9.81
C LYS A 468 24.24 -11.70 -9.18
N ARG A 469 24.18 -11.74 -7.85
CA ARG A 469 23.13 -12.47 -7.12
C ARG A 469 21.74 -11.94 -7.41
N HIS A 470 21.58 -10.63 -7.59
CA HIS A 470 20.31 -10.05 -8.01
C HIS A 470 19.98 -10.44 -9.46
N PHE A 471 20.94 -10.37 -10.37
CA PHE A 471 20.74 -10.74 -11.77
C PHE A 471 20.26 -12.18 -11.91
N GLU A 472 20.84 -13.11 -11.14
CA GLU A 472 20.39 -14.51 -11.07
C GLU A 472 18.92 -14.67 -10.66
N THR A 473 18.34 -13.71 -9.91
CA THR A 473 16.92 -13.77 -9.53
C THR A 473 15.97 -13.59 -10.70
N HIS A 474 16.43 -13.04 -11.83
CA HIS A 474 15.65 -12.94 -13.06
C HIS A 474 15.52 -14.27 -13.80
N LYS A 475 16.31 -15.30 -13.41
CA LYS A 475 16.23 -16.67 -13.94
C LYS A 475 16.18 -16.74 -15.47
N LEU A 476 17.06 -15.98 -16.12
CA LEU A 476 17.12 -15.98 -17.58
C LEU A 476 17.49 -17.38 -18.11
N PRO A 477 16.84 -17.84 -19.20
CA PRO A 477 17.17 -19.13 -19.80
C PRO A 477 18.57 -19.12 -20.40
N PHE A 478 19.18 -20.30 -20.54
CA PHE A 478 20.52 -20.44 -21.12
C PHE A 478 20.54 -20.07 -22.61
N VAL A 479 19.47 -20.42 -23.32
CA VAL A 479 19.22 -20.08 -24.73
C VAL A 479 17.97 -19.21 -24.81
N PHE A 480 18.06 -18.11 -25.54
CA PHE A 480 16.91 -17.28 -25.90
C PHE A 480 16.34 -17.80 -27.22
N LYS A 481 15.02 -17.77 -27.42
CA LYS A 481 14.47 -18.17 -28.73
C LYS A 481 14.98 -17.19 -29.80
N ARG A 482 15.07 -17.62 -31.07
CA ARG A 482 15.48 -16.74 -32.17
C ARG A 482 14.57 -15.52 -32.18
N ASP A 483 15.16 -14.33 -32.22
CA ASP A 483 14.54 -12.99 -32.17
C ASP A 483 13.97 -12.52 -30.81
N ASP A 484 14.11 -13.29 -29.72
CA ASP A 484 13.36 -13.01 -28.47
C ASP A 484 14.03 -12.01 -27.51
N ARG A 485 15.31 -11.65 -27.67
CA ARG A 485 15.98 -10.81 -26.66
C ARG A 485 16.95 -9.78 -27.24
N GLN A 486 16.42 -8.58 -27.47
CA GLN A 486 17.21 -7.36 -27.59
C GLN A 486 17.94 -7.07 -26.26
N CYS A 487 19.13 -6.48 -26.34
CA CYS A 487 19.87 -6.03 -25.17
C CYS A 487 18.98 -5.13 -24.28
N ASP A 488 18.96 -5.41 -22.97
CA ASP A 488 18.12 -4.67 -22.02
C ASP A 488 18.69 -3.27 -21.69
N TYR A 489 19.89 -2.94 -22.18
CA TYR A 489 20.47 -1.62 -22.03
C TYR A 489 19.75 -0.62 -22.95
N PRO A 490 19.19 0.49 -22.43
CA PRO A 490 18.38 1.39 -23.23
C PRO A 490 19.12 1.94 -24.45
N GLY A 491 18.54 1.75 -25.64
CA GLY A 491 19.09 2.22 -26.90
C GLY A 491 20.08 1.27 -27.58
N CYS A 492 20.38 0.11 -27.01
CA CYS A 492 21.20 -0.90 -27.66
C CYS A 492 20.35 -1.77 -28.63
N PRO A 493 20.67 -1.83 -29.93
CA PRO A 493 19.91 -2.62 -30.90
C PRO A 493 20.31 -4.10 -30.95
N GLU A 494 21.37 -4.51 -30.22
CA GLU A 494 21.96 -5.84 -30.34
C GLU A 494 20.98 -6.96 -29.91
N VAL A 495 20.89 -8.02 -30.70
CA VAL A 495 20.04 -9.19 -30.43
C VAL A 495 20.89 -10.37 -30.03
N LEU A 496 20.60 -10.95 -28.87
CA LEU A 496 21.47 -11.94 -28.23
C LEU A 496 20.75 -13.28 -28.11
N PHE A 497 21.45 -14.36 -28.44
CA PHE A 497 20.85 -15.71 -28.56
C PHE A 497 21.17 -16.63 -27.37
N THR A 498 22.18 -16.30 -26.57
CA THR A 498 22.55 -17.09 -25.38
C THR A 498 22.88 -16.19 -24.20
N LEU A 499 22.65 -16.69 -22.99
CA LEU A 499 22.98 -15.97 -21.75
C LEU A 499 24.48 -15.64 -21.66
N ALA A 500 25.34 -16.52 -22.17
CA ALA A 500 26.79 -16.30 -22.19
C ALA A 500 27.16 -15.11 -23.08
N ARG A 501 26.66 -15.06 -24.31
CA ARG A 501 26.87 -13.93 -25.23
C ARG A 501 26.31 -12.63 -24.67
N TYR A 502 25.14 -12.71 -24.04
CA TYR A 502 24.52 -11.56 -23.40
C TYR A 502 25.40 -10.96 -22.29
N LYS A 503 26.02 -11.80 -21.45
CA LYS A 503 26.94 -11.31 -20.41
C LYS A 503 28.21 -10.70 -20.98
N ILE A 504 28.78 -11.31 -22.01
CA ILE A 504 30.00 -10.80 -22.67
C ILE A 504 29.70 -9.44 -23.30
N HIS A 505 28.62 -9.32 -24.06
CA HIS A 505 28.18 -8.06 -24.66
C HIS A 505 27.97 -6.95 -23.62
N LEU A 506 27.35 -7.25 -22.47
CA LEU A 506 27.20 -6.28 -21.38
C LEU A 506 28.53 -5.81 -20.81
N GLU A 507 29.53 -6.68 -20.73
CA GLU A 507 30.86 -6.34 -20.22
C GLU A 507 31.62 -5.46 -21.23
N ASP A 508 31.62 -5.86 -22.50
CA ASP A 508 32.39 -5.20 -23.57
C ASP A 508 31.78 -3.86 -23.99
N ASP A 509 30.47 -3.84 -24.24
CA ASP A 509 29.78 -2.70 -24.86
C ASP A 509 29.15 -1.76 -23.83
N HIS A 510 28.82 -2.27 -22.62
CA HIS A 510 28.11 -1.52 -21.59
C HIS A 510 28.87 -1.39 -20.25
N ASN A 511 30.05 -2.00 -20.10
CA ASN A 511 30.88 -1.96 -18.88
C ASN A 511 30.16 -2.54 -17.64
N ILE A 512 29.34 -3.57 -17.82
CA ILE A 512 28.60 -4.27 -16.76
C ILE A 512 29.05 -5.74 -16.70
N SER A 513 29.75 -6.11 -15.63
CA SER A 513 30.28 -7.47 -15.44
C SER A 513 29.41 -8.28 -14.45
N LEU A 514 28.89 -9.45 -14.90
CA LEU A 514 27.85 -10.25 -14.22
C LEU A 514 28.29 -11.63 -13.73
#